data_AF-A0A6C0EK22-F1
#
_entry.id   AF-A0A6C0EK22-F1
#
_cell.length_a   1.000
_cell.length_b   1.000
_cell.length_c   1.000
_cell.angle_alpha   90.00
_cell.angle_beta   90.00
_cell.angle_gamma   90.00
#
_symmetry.space_group_name_H-M   'P 1'
#
loop_
_entity.id
_entity.type
_entity.pdbx_description
1 polymer ?
#
loop_
_entity_poly.entity_id
_entity_poly.type
_entity_poly.pdbx_seq_one_letter_code
_entity_poly.pdbx_strand_id
1 'polypeptide(L)'
;MELPKNIYFYWDTLEIPEEALNNVKNYKAQNRDFNVKILNDEDINIYKNEFPELIELFHLATISALKADIIRLIFLYKEGGIWIDMNTTLEINDGIKILYDRYKQYDFVITIQPTCRNDLKTSCLISKINSKLAYDTIIKMTENLKRHYELEKKSQEYISYNFFLFVAPVVFFDLLEYHYDDEFRKKINNEFIKDNDNNIITLKSKKFEEYNCGLMDVDPKLLHFYGCNMSHHHGENFHKHWSNLQKTQKLFF
;
A
#
# COMPACT_ATOMS: atom_id res chain seq x y z
N MET A 1 12.91 -2.79 16.48
CA MET A 1 13.73 -3.34 15.37
C MET A 1 14.20 -2.18 14.50
N GLU A 2 15.30 -2.34 13.77
CA GLU A 2 15.71 -1.34 12.76
C GLU A 2 14.84 -1.49 11.50
N LEU A 3 14.70 -0.39 10.73
CA LEU A 3 13.99 -0.39 9.46
C LEU A 3 14.88 -1.05 8.38
N PRO A 4 14.46 -2.15 7.75
CA PRO A 4 15.26 -2.78 6.70
C PRO A 4 15.40 -1.89 5.46
N LYS A 5 16.56 -1.96 4.79
CA LYS A 5 16.80 -1.27 3.51
C LYS A 5 16.33 -2.08 2.32
N ASN A 6 15.05 -2.42 2.31
CA ASN A 6 14.40 -3.08 1.17
C ASN A 6 13.48 -2.08 0.46
N ILE A 7 13.40 -2.18 -0.87
CA ILE A 7 12.40 -1.48 -1.68
C ILE A 7 11.67 -2.52 -2.52
N TYR A 8 10.35 -2.57 -2.40
CA TYR A 8 9.50 -3.49 -3.13
C TYR A 8 8.62 -2.76 -4.14
N PHE A 9 8.63 -3.29 -5.35
CA PHE A 9 7.65 -3.04 -6.40
C PHE A 9 6.90 -4.35 -6.66
N TYR A 10 5.76 -4.27 -7.34
CA TYR A 10 5.02 -5.45 -7.76
C TYR A 10 4.52 -5.31 -9.19
N TRP A 11 4.57 -6.42 -9.91
CA TRP A 11 3.95 -6.61 -11.21
C TRP A 11 3.41 -8.03 -11.29
N ASP A 12 2.14 -8.19 -11.63
CA ASP A 12 1.44 -9.50 -11.61
C ASP A 12 1.93 -10.44 -12.72
N THR A 13 2.42 -9.90 -13.84
CA THR A 13 2.92 -10.68 -14.98
C THR A 13 4.44 -10.63 -15.14
N LEU A 14 4.99 -11.54 -15.95
CA LEU A 14 6.41 -11.51 -16.32
C LEU A 14 6.72 -10.45 -17.39
N GLU A 15 5.71 -9.99 -18.14
CA GLU A 15 5.84 -9.00 -19.19
C GLU A 15 5.64 -7.59 -18.63
N ILE A 16 6.72 -7.06 -18.05
CA ILE A 16 6.77 -5.70 -17.49
C ILE A 16 7.22 -4.73 -18.59
N PRO A 17 6.50 -3.63 -18.85
CA PRO A 17 6.93 -2.65 -19.83
C PRO A 17 8.20 -1.93 -19.48
N GLU A 18 8.81 -1.46 -20.55
CA GLU A 18 10.13 -0.87 -20.52
C GLU A 18 10.16 0.37 -19.62
N GLU A 19 9.11 1.20 -19.61
CA GLU A 19 9.02 2.39 -18.76
C GLU A 19 9.02 2.03 -17.27
N ALA A 20 8.26 1.00 -16.86
CA ALA A 20 8.25 0.50 -15.49
C ALA A 20 9.61 -0.10 -15.10
N LEU A 21 10.20 -0.92 -15.98
CA LEU A 21 11.51 -1.50 -15.73
C LEU A 21 12.60 -0.42 -15.62
N ASN A 22 12.53 0.62 -16.46
CA ASN A 22 13.47 1.74 -16.41
C ASN A 22 13.31 2.56 -15.13
N ASN A 23 12.08 2.72 -14.64
CA ASN A 23 11.85 3.32 -13.32
C ASN A 23 12.54 2.52 -12.21
N VAL A 24 12.33 1.20 -12.15
CA VAL A 24 12.98 0.35 -11.12
C VAL A 24 14.50 0.36 -11.26
N LYS A 25 15.05 0.37 -12.49
CA LYS A 25 16.49 0.53 -12.72
C LYS A 25 17.00 1.86 -12.15
N ASN A 26 16.24 2.94 -12.30
CA ASN A 26 16.58 4.23 -11.69
C ASN A 26 16.63 4.13 -10.16
N TYR A 27 15.63 3.52 -9.50
CA TYR A 27 15.68 3.26 -8.06
C TYR A 27 16.92 2.47 -7.65
N LYS A 28 17.25 1.39 -8.37
CA LYS A 28 18.42 0.57 -8.08
C LYS A 28 19.75 1.32 -8.29
N ALA A 29 19.81 2.21 -9.28
CA ALA A 29 21.00 3.00 -9.57
C ALA A 29 21.28 4.05 -8.48
N GLN A 30 20.22 4.72 -7.99
CA GLN A 30 20.31 5.79 -7.00
C GLN A 30 20.41 5.28 -5.55
N ASN A 31 19.91 4.07 -5.27
CA ASN A 31 19.82 3.51 -3.90
C ASN A 31 20.63 2.22 -3.77
N ARG A 32 21.95 2.30 -4.01
CA ARG A 32 22.83 1.11 -4.05
C ARG A 32 22.97 0.38 -2.72
N ASP A 33 22.68 1.05 -1.61
CA ASP A 33 22.63 0.48 -0.26
C ASP A 33 21.27 -0.13 0.11
N PHE A 34 20.30 -0.05 -0.79
CA PHE A 34 19.00 -0.72 -0.67
C PHE A 34 18.94 -1.95 -1.58
N ASN A 35 18.28 -2.99 -1.09
CA ASN A 35 17.88 -4.14 -1.87
C ASN A 35 16.55 -3.83 -2.59
N VAL A 36 16.62 -3.55 -3.88
CA VAL A 36 15.46 -3.24 -4.73
C VAL A 36 14.97 -4.49 -5.45
N LYS A 37 13.71 -4.87 -5.21
CA LYS A 37 13.06 -6.07 -5.75
C LYS A 37 11.75 -5.75 -6.46
N ILE A 38 11.52 -6.40 -7.59
CA ILE A 38 10.20 -6.50 -8.22
C ILE A 38 9.63 -7.85 -7.83
N LEU A 39 8.46 -7.84 -7.19
CA LEU A 39 7.70 -9.02 -6.82
C LEU A 39 6.68 -9.37 -7.91
N ASN A 40 6.32 -10.65 -7.97
CA ASN A 40 5.21 -11.18 -8.76
C ASN A 40 4.34 -12.14 -7.91
N ASP A 41 3.35 -12.75 -8.53
CA ASP A 41 2.40 -13.65 -7.87
C ASP A 41 3.03 -14.88 -7.20
N GLU A 42 4.18 -15.35 -7.67
CA GLU A 42 4.86 -16.50 -7.09
C GLU A 42 5.61 -16.15 -5.79
N ASP A 43 6.07 -14.91 -5.65
CA ASP A 43 6.89 -14.50 -4.52
C ASP A 43 6.14 -14.60 -3.19
N ILE A 44 4.82 -14.43 -3.19
CA ILE A 44 3.98 -14.54 -1.98
C ILE A 44 3.97 -15.96 -1.39
N ASN A 45 4.24 -16.99 -2.21
CA ASN A 45 4.11 -18.39 -1.82
C ASN A 45 5.08 -18.82 -0.72
N ILE A 46 6.15 -18.08 -0.51
CA ILE A 46 7.09 -18.32 0.60
C ILE A 46 6.41 -18.20 1.96
N TYR A 47 5.31 -17.46 2.06
CA TYR A 47 4.57 -17.22 3.31
C TYR A 47 3.32 -18.08 3.47
N LYS A 48 3.09 -19.08 2.59
CA LYS A 48 1.86 -19.90 2.58
C LYS A 48 1.57 -20.64 3.88
N ASN A 49 2.62 -20.99 4.65
CA ASN A 49 2.44 -21.68 5.92
C ASN A 49 2.07 -20.72 7.05
N GLU A 50 2.41 -19.44 6.92
CA GLU A 50 2.13 -18.42 7.93
C GLU A 50 0.77 -17.76 7.69
N PHE A 51 0.41 -17.53 6.42
CA PHE A 51 -0.85 -16.91 6.02
C PHE A 51 -1.62 -17.76 5.00
N PRO A 52 -1.96 -19.03 5.33
CA PRO A 52 -2.54 -19.96 4.36
C PRO A 52 -3.83 -19.45 3.75
N GLU A 53 -4.75 -18.92 4.56
CA GLU A 53 -6.05 -18.44 4.08
C GLU A 53 -5.92 -17.22 3.16
N LEU A 54 -5.08 -16.25 3.53
CA LEU A 54 -4.89 -15.05 2.71
C LEU A 54 -4.19 -15.35 1.39
N ILE A 55 -3.25 -16.30 1.39
CA ILE A 55 -2.54 -16.70 0.17
C ILE A 55 -3.44 -17.52 -0.74
N GLU A 56 -4.32 -18.36 -0.21
CA GLU A 56 -5.37 -19.00 -1.01
C GLU A 56 -6.27 -17.94 -1.68
N LEU A 57 -6.76 -16.97 -0.90
CA LEU A 57 -7.57 -15.86 -1.43
C LEU A 57 -6.82 -15.01 -2.46
N PHE A 58 -5.51 -14.80 -2.29
CA PHE A 58 -4.67 -14.11 -3.27
C PHE A 58 -4.67 -14.82 -4.62
N HIS A 59 -4.51 -16.14 -4.64
CA HIS A 59 -4.49 -16.93 -5.88
C HIS A 59 -5.85 -17.04 -6.54
N LEU A 60 -6.93 -17.00 -5.77
CA LEU A 60 -8.30 -16.97 -6.28
C LEU A 60 -8.71 -15.58 -6.78
N ALA A 61 -8.07 -14.52 -6.27
CA ALA A 61 -8.42 -13.15 -6.61
C ALA A 61 -8.19 -12.86 -8.10
N THR A 62 -9.19 -12.27 -8.73
CA THR A 62 -9.15 -12.02 -10.18
C THR A 62 -8.72 -10.60 -10.55
N ILE A 63 -8.46 -9.75 -9.56
CA ILE A 63 -8.14 -8.33 -9.73
C ILE A 63 -6.69 -8.09 -9.29
N SER A 64 -5.80 -7.77 -10.24
CA SER A 64 -4.37 -7.57 -9.97
C SER A 64 -4.09 -6.44 -8.96
N ALA A 65 -4.92 -5.39 -8.94
CA ALA A 65 -4.81 -4.33 -7.95
C ALA A 65 -5.07 -4.83 -6.50
N LEU A 66 -6.01 -5.76 -6.31
CA LEU A 66 -6.24 -6.40 -5.01
C LEU A 66 -5.03 -7.27 -4.62
N LYS A 67 -4.45 -8.01 -5.58
CA LYS A 67 -3.23 -8.79 -5.35
C LYS A 67 -2.09 -7.90 -4.85
N ALA A 68 -1.87 -6.75 -5.48
CA ALA A 68 -0.89 -5.76 -5.05
C ALA A 68 -1.12 -5.27 -3.62
N ASP A 69 -2.37 -5.04 -3.22
CA ASP A 69 -2.70 -4.65 -1.85
C ASP A 69 -2.35 -5.74 -0.82
N ILE A 70 -2.57 -7.02 -1.15
CA ILE A 70 -2.27 -8.17 -0.29
C ILE A 70 -0.75 -8.39 -0.15
N ILE A 71 -0.05 -8.57 -1.27
CA ILE A 71 1.37 -8.94 -1.27
C ILE A 71 2.23 -7.88 -0.58
N ARG A 72 1.89 -6.60 -0.79
CA ARG A 72 2.54 -5.46 -0.15
C ARG A 72 2.55 -5.57 1.36
N LEU A 73 1.41 -5.85 1.99
CA LEU A 73 1.37 -5.90 3.45
C LEU A 73 2.10 -7.11 3.99
N ILE A 74 2.01 -8.26 3.33
CA ILE A 74 2.77 -9.45 3.73
C ILE A 74 4.28 -9.17 3.69
N PHE A 75 4.79 -8.62 2.59
CA PHE A 75 6.22 -8.31 2.47
C PHE A 75 6.66 -7.21 3.45
N LEU A 76 5.86 -6.17 3.66
CA LEU A 76 6.17 -5.13 4.65
C LEU A 76 6.16 -5.68 6.09
N TYR A 77 5.25 -6.61 6.42
CA TYR A 77 5.23 -7.26 7.73
C TYR A 77 6.44 -8.18 7.92
N LYS A 78 6.74 -9.02 6.92
CA LYS A 78 7.74 -10.09 7.03
C LYS A 78 9.18 -9.62 6.80
N GLU A 79 9.39 -8.75 5.84
CA GLU A 79 10.72 -8.31 5.41
C GLU A 79 11.01 -6.84 5.73
N GLY A 80 9.99 -6.04 6.07
CA GLY A 80 10.11 -4.61 6.34
C GLY A 80 10.67 -3.82 5.15
N GLY A 81 10.91 -2.52 5.34
CA GLY A 81 11.40 -1.62 4.30
C GLY A 81 10.29 -0.78 3.69
N ILE A 82 10.41 -0.50 2.39
CA ILE A 82 9.59 0.49 1.68
C ILE A 82 8.86 -0.20 0.54
N TRP A 83 7.55 -0.02 0.47
CA TRP A 83 6.77 -0.34 -0.72
C TRP A 83 6.61 0.91 -1.58
N ILE A 84 6.69 0.75 -2.90
CA ILE A 84 6.45 1.83 -3.85
C ILE A 84 5.63 1.28 -5.03
N ASP A 85 4.56 1.96 -5.40
CA ASP A 85 3.82 1.63 -6.62
C ASP A 85 4.72 1.79 -7.85
N MET A 86 4.63 0.84 -8.80
CA MET A 86 5.51 0.74 -9.97
C MET A 86 5.61 2.04 -10.79
N ASN A 87 4.56 2.85 -10.80
CA ASN A 87 4.49 4.10 -11.56
C ASN A 87 4.96 5.34 -10.78
N THR A 88 5.54 5.18 -9.59
CA THR A 88 6.05 6.28 -8.77
C THR A 88 7.53 6.52 -9.08
N THR A 89 7.90 7.71 -9.55
CA THR A 89 9.28 8.05 -9.93
C THR A 89 10.01 8.83 -8.83
N LEU A 90 11.33 8.73 -8.82
CA LEU A 90 12.20 9.60 -8.04
C LEU A 90 12.30 10.97 -8.70
N GLU A 91 12.11 12.04 -7.93
CA GLU A 91 12.33 13.41 -8.41
C GLU A 91 13.74 13.92 -8.08
N ILE A 92 14.35 13.35 -7.03
CA ILE A 92 15.76 13.58 -6.68
C ILE A 92 16.45 12.27 -6.29
N ASN A 93 17.77 12.21 -6.49
CA ASN A 93 18.57 11.00 -6.27
C ASN A 93 18.51 10.50 -4.82
N ASP A 94 18.50 11.40 -3.82
CA ASP A 94 18.48 11.04 -2.40
C ASP A 94 17.06 10.90 -1.82
N GLY A 95 16.02 10.91 -2.65
CA GLY A 95 14.63 10.96 -2.21
C GLY A 95 14.27 9.86 -1.21
N ILE A 96 14.66 8.61 -1.51
CA ILE A 96 14.41 7.46 -0.62
C ILE A 96 15.22 7.50 0.65
N LYS A 97 16.47 7.96 0.59
CA LYS A 97 17.31 8.11 1.79
C LYS A 97 16.72 9.14 2.74
N ILE A 98 16.22 10.26 2.22
CA ILE A 98 15.52 11.28 3.00
C ILE A 98 14.28 10.69 3.66
N LEU A 99 13.45 9.96 2.91
CA LEU A 99 12.26 9.29 3.47
C LEU A 99 12.64 8.27 4.56
N TYR A 100 13.65 7.44 4.30
CA TYR A 100 14.15 6.47 5.27
C TYR A 100 14.61 7.16 6.55
N ASP A 101 15.47 8.18 6.46
CA ASP A 101 16.01 8.86 7.64
C ASP A 101 14.95 9.61 8.43
N ARG A 102 13.95 10.19 7.74
CA ARG A 102 12.84 10.94 8.35
C ARG A 102 11.87 10.04 9.11
N TYR A 103 11.64 8.81 8.65
CA TYR A 103 10.57 7.97 9.17
C TYR A 103 11.01 6.66 9.85
N LYS A 104 12.32 6.34 9.89
CA LYS A 104 12.86 5.11 10.51
C LYS A 104 12.51 4.89 11.99
N GLN A 105 12.09 5.94 12.71
CA GLN A 105 11.63 5.85 14.09
C GLN A 105 10.28 5.14 14.23
N TYR A 106 9.40 5.26 13.23
CA TYR A 106 8.07 4.66 13.25
C TYR A 106 8.09 3.18 12.91
N ASP A 107 7.13 2.42 13.41
CA ASP A 107 7.00 0.99 13.10
C ASP A 107 6.23 0.76 11.81
N PHE A 108 5.33 1.69 11.47
CA PHE A 108 4.63 1.72 10.19
C PHE A 108 4.42 3.17 9.75
N VAL A 109 4.43 3.44 8.45
CA VAL A 109 4.25 4.78 7.89
C VAL A 109 3.32 4.69 6.70
N ILE A 110 2.28 5.53 6.71
CA ILE A 110 1.27 5.58 5.65
C ILE A 110 1.40 6.89 4.89
N THR A 111 1.44 6.82 3.56
CA THR A 111 1.36 8.04 2.73
C THR A 111 0.01 8.71 2.92
N ILE A 112 -0.02 10.03 2.95
CA ILE A 112 -1.26 10.82 2.88
C ILE A 112 -1.22 11.76 1.69
N GLN A 113 -2.41 12.16 1.22
CA GLN A 113 -2.53 13.21 0.20
C GLN A 113 -3.20 14.46 0.82
N PRO A 114 -2.42 15.46 1.28
CA PRO A 114 -2.98 16.60 2.00
C PRO A 114 -3.95 17.44 1.15
N THR A 115 -3.64 17.59 -0.14
CA THR A 115 -4.50 18.30 -1.11
C THR A 115 -5.83 17.61 -1.36
N CYS A 116 -5.95 16.33 -1.01
CA CYS A 116 -7.18 15.54 -1.08
C CYS A 116 -7.64 15.15 0.32
N ARG A 117 -7.80 16.14 1.21
CA ARG A 117 -8.44 15.97 2.53
C ARG A 117 -7.70 14.98 3.46
N ASN A 118 -6.39 14.86 3.29
CA ASN A 118 -5.54 13.90 4.02
C ASN A 118 -6.00 12.44 3.85
N ASP A 119 -6.46 12.05 2.67
CA ASP A 119 -6.77 10.64 2.41
C ASP A 119 -5.52 9.77 2.62
N LEU A 120 -5.67 8.64 3.33
CA LEU A 120 -4.62 7.63 3.46
C LEU A 120 -4.41 6.94 2.10
N LYS A 121 -3.14 6.82 1.69
CA LYS A 121 -2.72 6.22 0.43
C LYS A 121 -1.76 5.08 0.67
N THR A 122 -1.84 4.16 -0.26
CA THR A 122 -1.16 2.87 -0.25
C THR A 122 0.02 2.80 -1.22
N SER A 123 0.18 3.85 -2.05
CA SER A 123 1.18 3.92 -3.11
C SER A 123 2.63 4.04 -2.66
N CYS A 124 2.84 4.47 -1.42
CA CYS A 124 4.13 4.34 -0.74
C CYS A 124 3.88 4.05 0.73
N LEU A 125 4.52 3.01 1.26
CA LEU A 125 4.41 2.62 2.67
C LEU A 125 5.79 2.28 3.19
N ILE A 126 6.00 2.47 4.49
CA ILE A 126 7.24 2.07 5.17
C ILE A 126 6.86 1.22 6.37
N SER A 127 7.55 0.10 6.60
CA SER A 127 7.28 -0.76 7.74
C SER A 127 8.56 -1.35 8.30
N LYS A 128 8.66 -1.44 9.63
CA LYS A 128 9.61 -2.36 10.25
C LYS A 128 9.06 -3.79 10.17
N ILE A 129 9.97 -4.76 10.30
CA ILE A 129 9.59 -6.17 10.44
C ILE A 129 8.70 -6.33 11.67
N ASN A 130 7.67 -7.15 11.54
CA ASN A 130 6.68 -7.47 12.57
C ASN A 130 5.92 -6.24 13.11
N SER A 131 5.74 -5.20 12.29
CA SER A 131 4.89 -4.07 12.67
C SER A 131 3.49 -4.54 13.04
N LYS A 132 3.01 -4.13 14.22
CA LYS A 132 1.69 -4.50 14.73
C LYS A 132 0.57 -4.04 13.79
N LEU A 133 0.69 -2.85 13.22
CA LEU A 133 -0.31 -2.33 12.28
C LEU A 133 -0.37 -3.17 11.02
N ALA A 134 0.79 -3.57 10.47
CA ALA A 134 0.84 -4.43 9.30
C ALA A 134 0.15 -5.78 9.55
N TYR A 135 0.45 -6.41 10.70
CA TYR A 135 -0.15 -7.68 11.11
C TYR A 135 -1.68 -7.56 11.28
N ASP A 136 -2.14 -6.61 12.08
CA ASP A 136 -3.58 -6.44 12.33
C ASP A 136 -4.34 -6.11 11.03
N THR A 137 -3.68 -5.39 10.12
CA THR A 137 -4.24 -5.11 8.79
C THR A 137 -4.34 -6.39 7.95
N ILE A 138 -3.31 -7.25 7.94
CA ILE A 138 -3.34 -8.56 7.26
C ILE A 138 -4.50 -9.42 7.79
N ILE A 139 -4.67 -9.49 9.11
CA ILE A 139 -5.75 -10.27 9.74
C ILE A 139 -7.10 -9.72 9.31
N LYS A 140 -7.32 -8.41 9.43
CA LYS A 140 -8.60 -7.79 9.07
C LYS A 140 -8.91 -7.90 7.58
N MET A 141 -7.90 -7.77 6.71
CA MET A 141 -8.05 -8.00 5.28
C MET A 141 -8.47 -9.45 4.98
N THR A 142 -7.84 -10.42 5.64
CA THR A 142 -8.19 -11.84 5.52
C THR A 142 -9.65 -12.10 5.91
N GLU A 143 -10.09 -11.55 7.05
CA GLU A 143 -11.48 -11.67 7.50
C GLU A 143 -12.47 -11.09 6.48
N ASN A 144 -12.20 -9.87 5.98
CA ASN A 144 -13.06 -9.18 5.03
C ASN A 144 -13.16 -9.94 3.70
N LEU A 145 -12.02 -10.37 3.16
CA LEU A 145 -11.95 -11.10 1.89
C LEU A 145 -12.61 -12.48 2.02
N LYS A 146 -12.33 -13.21 3.10
CA LYS A 146 -12.95 -14.52 3.37
C LYS A 146 -14.47 -14.41 3.48
N ARG A 147 -14.98 -13.38 4.16
CA ARG A 147 -16.42 -13.14 4.26
C ARG A 147 -17.04 -12.95 2.87
N HIS A 148 -16.38 -12.20 1.98
CA HIS A 148 -16.87 -12.01 0.62
C HIS A 148 -16.77 -13.29 -0.21
N TYR A 149 -15.65 -14.00 -0.15
CA TYR A 149 -15.44 -15.29 -0.81
C TYR A 149 -16.55 -16.30 -0.46
N GLU A 150 -16.88 -16.43 0.83
CA GLU A 150 -17.95 -17.32 1.28
C GLU A 150 -19.35 -16.91 0.78
N LEU A 151 -19.58 -15.62 0.52
CA LEU A 151 -20.82 -15.14 -0.10
C LEU A 151 -20.86 -15.50 -1.59
N GLU A 152 -19.77 -15.27 -2.32
CA GLU A 152 -19.68 -15.63 -3.75
C GLU A 152 -19.81 -17.14 -3.97
N LYS A 153 -19.21 -17.95 -3.09
CA LYS A 153 -19.26 -19.42 -3.16
C LYS A 153 -20.66 -20.00 -2.94
N LYS A 154 -21.47 -19.38 -2.08
CA LYS A 154 -22.84 -19.82 -1.77
C LYS A 154 -23.87 -19.29 -2.76
N SER A 155 -23.52 -18.29 -3.55
CA SER A 155 -24.42 -17.64 -4.49
C SER A 155 -24.30 -18.23 -5.89
N GLN A 156 -25.45 -18.47 -6.52
CA GLN A 156 -25.52 -18.74 -7.96
C GLN A 156 -25.52 -17.45 -8.79
N GLU A 157 -25.82 -16.32 -8.15
CA GLU A 157 -25.85 -14.99 -8.76
C GLU A 157 -24.57 -14.20 -8.48
N TYR A 158 -24.34 -13.17 -9.29
CA TYR A 158 -23.26 -12.22 -9.09
C TYR A 158 -23.43 -11.43 -7.78
N ILE A 159 -22.40 -11.37 -6.94
CA ILE A 159 -22.38 -10.55 -5.74
C ILE A 159 -21.60 -9.27 -6.04
N SER A 160 -22.27 -8.12 -5.99
CA SER A 160 -21.60 -6.83 -6.15
C SER A 160 -20.62 -6.57 -5.01
N TYR A 161 -19.45 -6.01 -5.34
CA TYR A 161 -18.43 -5.67 -4.37
C TYR A 161 -17.70 -4.37 -4.71
N ASN A 162 -17.04 -3.85 -3.68
CA ASN A 162 -16.02 -2.82 -3.83
C ASN A 162 -14.80 -3.30 -3.03
N PHE A 163 -13.77 -3.80 -3.71
CA PHE A 163 -12.63 -4.42 -3.02
C PHE A 163 -11.87 -3.44 -2.13
N PHE A 164 -12.00 -2.12 -2.36
CA PHE A 164 -11.43 -1.10 -1.46
C PHE A 164 -11.94 -1.23 -0.03
N LEU A 165 -13.16 -1.75 0.17
CA LEU A 165 -13.74 -2.00 1.49
C LEU A 165 -13.08 -3.18 2.23
N PHE A 166 -12.29 -3.99 1.52
CA PHE A 166 -11.67 -5.20 2.08
C PHE A 166 -10.18 -5.02 2.38
N VAL A 167 -9.57 -3.93 1.91
CA VAL A 167 -8.11 -3.75 1.86
C VAL A 167 -7.61 -2.55 2.68
N ALA A 168 -6.29 -2.39 2.68
CA ALA A 168 -5.53 -1.53 3.59
C ALA A 168 -6.10 -0.11 3.83
N PRO A 169 -6.48 0.70 2.82
CA PRO A 169 -6.93 2.08 3.07
C PRO A 169 -8.13 2.16 4.03
N VAL A 170 -9.14 1.28 3.83
CA VAL A 170 -10.33 1.26 4.69
C VAL A 170 -10.06 0.57 6.01
N VAL A 171 -9.23 -0.48 6.01
CA VAL A 171 -8.81 -1.16 7.25
C VAL A 171 -8.00 -0.23 8.15
N PHE A 172 -7.14 0.62 7.59
CA PHE A 172 -6.41 1.64 8.36
C PHE A 172 -7.35 2.63 9.03
N PHE A 173 -8.45 3.02 8.38
CA PHE A 173 -9.43 3.91 9.01
C PHE A 173 -10.04 3.29 10.27
N ASP A 174 -10.38 2.01 10.23
CA ASP A 174 -10.92 1.27 11.37
C ASP A 174 -9.87 1.13 12.49
N LEU A 175 -8.68 0.62 12.15
CA LEU A 175 -7.63 0.33 13.13
C LEU A 175 -7.05 1.60 13.79
N LEU A 176 -6.91 2.68 13.03
CA LEU A 176 -6.31 3.93 13.51
C LEU A 176 -7.35 4.92 14.06
N GLU A 177 -8.64 4.55 14.07
CA GLU A 177 -9.75 5.46 14.40
C GLU A 177 -9.67 6.76 13.58
N TYR A 178 -9.25 6.64 12.32
CA TYR A 178 -9.11 7.77 11.40
C TYR A 178 -10.46 8.01 10.72
N HIS A 179 -11.28 8.85 11.34
CA HIS A 179 -12.67 9.08 10.91
C HIS A 179 -12.77 10.09 9.77
N TYR A 180 -13.51 9.76 8.71
CA TYR A 180 -13.72 10.64 7.56
C TYR A 180 -15.02 11.44 7.66
N ASP A 181 -15.22 12.14 8.77
CA ASP A 181 -16.32 13.12 8.89
C ASP A 181 -15.80 14.56 8.79
N ASP A 182 -16.70 15.48 8.48
CA ASP A 182 -16.33 16.89 8.25
C ASP A 182 -15.91 17.60 9.55
N GLU A 183 -16.25 17.05 10.72
CA GLU A 183 -15.82 17.57 12.02
C GLU A 183 -14.36 17.19 12.31
N PHE A 184 -14.00 15.92 12.10
CA PHE A 184 -12.62 15.43 12.19
C PHE A 184 -11.71 16.20 11.22
N ARG A 185 -12.14 16.36 9.96
CA ARG A 185 -11.36 17.11 8.95
C ARG A 185 -11.11 18.58 9.33
N LYS A 186 -12.02 19.23 10.05
CA LYS A 186 -11.83 20.62 10.50
C LYS A 186 -10.83 20.74 11.65
N LYS A 187 -10.70 19.70 12.48
CA LYS A 187 -9.82 19.69 13.66
C LYS A 187 -8.43 19.15 13.36
N ILE A 188 -8.30 18.35 12.30
CA ILE A 188 -7.12 17.56 11.95
C ILE A 188 -5.80 18.37 11.89
N ASN A 189 -5.85 19.63 11.42
CA ASN A 189 -4.66 20.48 11.34
C ASN A 189 -4.00 20.74 12.71
N ASN A 190 -4.77 20.73 13.80
CA ASN A 190 -4.25 20.91 15.16
C ASN A 190 -3.78 19.59 15.80
N GLU A 191 -4.20 18.45 15.23
CA GLU A 191 -3.90 17.12 15.72
C GLU A 191 -2.65 16.53 15.05
N PHE A 192 -2.26 17.01 13.86
CA PHE A 192 -1.02 16.58 13.24
C PHE A 192 0.21 17.10 13.98
N ILE A 193 1.23 16.24 14.03
CA ILE A 193 2.60 16.62 14.35
C ILE A 193 3.35 16.79 13.03
N LYS A 194 4.09 17.89 12.90
CA LYS A 194 4.89 18.21 11.71
C LYS A 194 6.38 18.24 12.05
N ASP A 195 7.21 17.88 11.08
CA ASP A 195 8.66 18.06 11.17
C ASP A 195 9.08 19.51 10.84
N ASN A 196 10.39 19.78 10.86
CA ASN A 196 10.96 21.10 10.56
C ASN A 196 10.68 21.58 9.12
N ASP A 197 10.44 20.65 8.21
CA ASP A 197 10.11 20.92 6.81
C ASP A 197 8.60 21.06 6.60
N ASN A 198 7.82 21.09 7.69
CA ASN A 198 6.35 21.11 7.73
C ASN A 198 5.66 19.88 7.14
N ASN A 199 6.37 18.76 6.96
CA ASN A 199 5.76 17.50 6.57
C ASN A 199 5.00 16.91 7.75
N ILE A 200 3.85 16.31 7.47
CA ILE A 200 3.10 15.57 8.48
C ILE A 200 3.90 14.31 8.81
N ILE A 201 4.11 14.07 10.11
CA ILE A 201 4.85 12.89 10.59
C ILE A 201 3.99 11.93 11.41
N THR A 202 2.93 12.40 12.10
CA THR A 202 1.94 11.54 12.78
C THR A 202 0.72 12.36 13.23
N LEU A 203 -0.30 11.69 13.78
CA LEU A 203 -1.46 12.28 14.46
C LEU A 203 -1.35 12.12 15.98
N LYS A 204 -1.79 13.12 16.74
CA LYS A 204 -1.92 13.08 18.21
C LYS A 204 -3.14 12.26 18.62
N SER A 205 -3.12 10.96 18.33
CA SER A 205 -4.17 10.03 18.73
C SER A 205 -3.57 8.80 19.40
N LYS A 206 -4.32 8.23 20.36
CA LYS A 206 -3.93 7.03 21.10
C LYS A 206 -3.61 5.86 20.16
N LYS A 207 -4.35 5.71 19.07
CA LYS A 207 -4.14 4.63 18.10
C LYS A 207 -2.86 4.80 17.31
N PHE A 208 -2.55 6.01 16.86
CA PHE A 208 -1.28 6.27 16.18
C PHE A 208 -0.08 6.01 17.11
N GLU A 209 -0.18 6.35 18.40
CA GLU A 209 0.82 6.00 19.40
C GLU A 209 0.92 4.49 19.66
N GLU A 210 -0.22 3.81 19.82
CA GLU A 210 -0.31 2.36 20.06
C GLU A 210 0.39 1.55 18.95
N TYR A 211 0.22 1.97 17.69
CA TYR A 211 0.85 1.33 16.54
C TYR A 211 2.24 1.88 16.21
N ASN A 212 2.70 2.93 16.91
CA ASN A 212 3.85 3.74 16.51
C ASN A 212 3.80 4.09 15.01
N CYS A 213 2.65 4.59 14.57
CA CYS A 213 2.35 4.87 13.17
C CYS A 213 2.73 6.31 12.82
N GLY A 214 3.53 6.45 11.77
CA GLY A 214 3.79 7.72 11.10
C GLY A 214 2.80 7.95 9.96
N LEU A 215 2.63 9.21 9.61
CA LEU A 215 2.01 9.62 8.35
C LEU A 215 3.08 10.31 7.54
N MET A 216 3.03 10.16 6.22
CA MET A 216 4.00 10.75 5.31
C MET A 216 3.26 11.60 4.30
N ASP A 217 3.41 12.91 4.40
CA ASP A 217 3.16 13.81 3.29
C ASP A 217 4.32 13.65 2.30
N VAL A 218 4.07 12.94 1.20
CA VAL A 218 5.10 12.73 0.18
C VAL A 218 5.26 14.04 -0.57
N ASP A 219 6.31 14.79 -0.21
CA ASP A 219 6.72 15.99 -0.94
C ASP A 219 6.87 15.61 -2.42
N PRO A 220 6.13 16.26 -3.34
CA PRO A 220 6.23 16.01 -4.76
C PRO A 220 7.62 16.29 -5.33
N LYS A 221 8.56 16.84 -4.54
CA LYS A 221 9.98 16.96 -4.88
C LYS A 221 10.81 15.72 -4.54
N LEU A 222 10.28 14.77 -3.77
CA LEU A 222 10.97 13.52 -3.43
C LEU A 222 10.50 12.37 -4.34
N LEU A 223 9.19 12.18 -4.41
CA LEU A 223 8.55 11.16 -5.25
C LEU A 223 7.42 11.78 -6.05
N HIS A 224 7.23 11.30 -7.27
CA HIS A 224 6.14 11.70 -8.14
C HIS A 224 5.30 10.48 -8.50
N PHE A 225 4.10 10.43 -7.90
CA PHE A 225 3.11 9.42 -8.20
C PHE A 225 2.61 9.55 -9.64
N TYR A 226 2.44 8.43 -10.34
CA TYR A 226 2.06 8.41 -11.76
C TYR A 226 3.10 9.08 -12.69
N GLY A 227 4.36 9.18 -12.26
CA GLY A 227 5.45 9.80 -13.03
C GLY A 227 5.97 8.94 -14.18
N CYS A 228 5.71 7.63 -14.17
CA CYS A 228 5.94 6.81 -15.37
C CYS A 228 4.83 7.10 -16.38
N ASN A 229 5.19 7.65 -17.54
CA ASN A 229 4.29 7.88 -18.67
C ASN A 229 3.92 6.55 -19.36
N MET A 230 3.55 5.54 -18.56
CA MET A 230 3.06 4.27 -19.06
C MET A 230 1.75 4.55 -19.79
N SER A 231 1.71 4.21 -21.07
CA SER A 231 0.47 4.08 -21.82
C SER A 231 -0.36 2.95 -21.22
N HIS A 232 -1.01 3.28 -20.10
CA HIS A 232 -2.19 2.64 -19.57
C HIS A 232 -2.14 1.11 -19.61
N HIS A 233 -1.53 0.52 -18.59
CA HIS A 233 -1.59 -0.92 -18.39
C HIS A 233 -3.00 -1.53 -18.33
N HIS A 234 -4.05 -0.71 -18.31
CA HIS A 234 -5.42 -1.18 -18.26
C HIS A 234 -6.41 -0.29 -19.07
N GLY A 235 -5.94 0.37 -20.14
CA GLY A 235 -6.75 1.25 -21.00
C GLY A 235 -6.96 2.68 -20.47
N GLU A 236 -7.55 3.57 -21.29
CA GLU A 236 -7.58 5.05 -21.14
C GLU A 236 -8.14 5.63 -19.81
N ASN A 237 -8.50 4.84 -18.80
CA ASN A 237 -9.01 5.34 -17.52
C ASN A 237 -8.68 4.39 -16.34
N PHE A 238 -7.52 4.61 -15.69
CA PHE A 238 -6.98 3.81 -14.57
C PHE A 238 -7.99 3.50 -13.44
N HIS A 239 -8.86 4.46 -13.07
CA HIS A 239 -9.87 4.27 -12.02
C HIS A 239 -11.20 3.70 -12.54
N LYS A 240 -11.52 3.91 -13.82
CA LYS A 240 -12.75 3.35 -14.41
C LYS A 240 -12.59 1.87 -14.73
N HIS A 241 -11.38 1.39 -15.00
CA HIS A 241 -11.15 0.01 -15.37
C HIS A 241 -11.55 -0.97 -14.25
N TRP A 242 -10.96 -0.82 -13.06
CA TRP A 242 -11.27 -1.70 -11.93
C TRP A 242 -12.72 -1.54 -11.45
N SER A 243 -13.24 -0.31 -11.40
CA SER A 243 -14.64 -0.09 -11.02
C SER A 243 -15.65 -0.64 -12.04
N ASN A 244 -15.24 -0.81 -13.30
CA ASN A 244 -16.07 -1.48 -14.30
C ASN A 244 -15.93 -3.00 -14.26
N LEU A 245 -14.72 -3.55 -14.08
CA LEU A 245 -14.52 -4.99 -13.89
C LEU A 245 -15.32 -5.51 -12.68
N GLN A 246 -15.30 -4.76 -11.58
CA GLN A 246 -16.10 -5.01 -10.37
C GLN A 246 -17.62 -4.95 -10.57
N LYS A 247 -18.13 -4.67 -11.77
CA LYS A 247 -19.57 -4.75 -12.08
C LYS A 247 -19.94 -6.05 -12.78
N THR A 248 -18.96 -6.73 -13.38
CA THR A 248 -19.21 -7.82 -14.33
C THR A 248 -18.43 -9.09 -14.01
N GLN A 249 -17.42 -9.03 -13.14
CA GLN A 249 -16.50 -10.11 -12.85
C GLN A 249 -16.50 -10.42 -11.36
N LYS A 250 -16.67 -11.69 -11.00
CA LYS A 250 -16.53 -12.17 -9.60
C LYS A 250 -15.16 -11.80 -9.05
N LEU A 251 -15.06 -11.55 -7.75
CA LEU A 251 -13.78 -11.24 -7.14
C LEU A 251 -12.88 -12.48 -7.05
N PHE A 252 -13.49 -13.65 -6.84
CA PHE A 252 -12.80 -14.93 -6.72
C PHE A 252 -13.31 -15.95 -7.75
N PHE A 253 -12.39 -16.79 -8.26
CA PHE A 253 -12.72 -17.96 -9.08
C PHE A 253 -13.15 -19.17 -8.23
#